data_AF-A0A1I7ZRN6-F1
#
_entry.id   AF-A0A1I7ZRN6-F1
#
_cell.length_a   1.000
_cell.length_b   1.000
_cell.length_c   1.000
_cell.angle_alpha   90.00
_cell.angle_beta   90.00
_cell.angle_gamma   90.00
#
_symmetry.space_group_name_H-M   'P 1'
#
loop_
_entity.id
_entity.type
_entity.pdbx_description
1 polymer ?
#
loop_
_entity_poly.entity_id
_entity_poly.type
_entity_poly.pdbx_seq_one_letter_code
_entity_poly.pdbx_strand_id
1 'polypeptide(L)'
;MDYMLYDLVEEIVSYLPRPEVETIARVATRSPRLQNWSAASEDQLEHRVLLDVHVRFQGFEREENKAERSPRIHISATKRLSEETVEEWDFRNWRYAWIQNLRITTSFRDFPFGLSAPIETFKESDIDQVLRLVSLPVDPTARSCLLIVGTDSLYAPYPEMTDLLRKTIEKTRMEFAKVHVDNALKCDALEAFVVNCIERGASLKDMLYYGRSIPHRNVYEVIAPHFGKTRGRPLKVYLEQIRLGFDNIALIADTWLQSDGTFEETEVKSGGFNQQPIWPALKERYKTIVRCRNGGHLAYPTKRSSLFISSDEIRVVKFEPWHVPLDFDWLDALIEKWREGWGFYVWKGERKVHFHFKAHEDWKKLMKKYSPVLWPTGRTLLPIVHSKSPSFLEILEFDDWFEIRLTHALVTQEYLKSLISDWMKGNGETLVNGLTKIEFELKVVPKWSPTLPTSYSHPLRNLRCLISQPPNWTAAMRIVVRICIVPIDPEDVEYWNLELLFGSLQV
;
A
#
# COMPACT_ATOMS: atom_id res chain seq x y z
N MET A 1 -31.13 -22.34 -21.09
CA MET A 1 -30.81 -22.36 -19.65
C MET A 1 -31.64 -23.43 -18.94
N ASP A 2 -32.95 -23.42 -19.14
CA ASP A 2 -33.95 -24.27 -18.45
C ASP A 2 -33.80 -25.79 -18.64
N TYR A 3 -33.15 -26.22 -19.73
CA TYR A 3 -32.98 -27.65 -20.08
C TYR A 3 -31.54 -28.17 -19.87
N MET A 4 -30.68 -27.41 -19.20
CA MET A 4 -29.33 -27.90 -18.91
C MET A 4 -29.37 -28.99 -17.85
N LEU A 5 -28.63 -30.07 -18.10
CA LEU A 5 -28.43 -31.17 -17.16
C LEU A 5 -27.74 -30.66 -15.90
N TYR A 6 -28.04 -31.26 -14.75
CA TYR A 6 -27.49 -30.86 -13.46
C TYR A 6 -25.96 -30.77 -13.49
N ASP A 7 -25.28 -31.79 -14.04
CA ASP A 7 -23.81 -31.84 -14.07
C ASP A 7 -23.19 -30.67 -14.82
N LEU A 8 -23.80 -30.24 -15.94
CA LEU A 8 -23.32 -29.07 -16.69
C LEU A 8 -23.57 -27.76 -15.92
N VAL A 9 -24.71 -27.66 -15.23
CA VAL A 9 -25.02 -26.49 -14.41
C VAL A 9 -24.06 -26.43 -13.20
N GLU A 10 -23.81 -27.55 -12.56
CA GLU A 10 -22.89 -27.68 -11.44
C GLU A 10 -21.47 -27.31 -11.87
N GLU A 11 -20.99 -27.81 -13.01
CA GLU A 11 -19.70 -27.42 -13.58
C GLU A 11 -19.61 -25.90 -13.75
N ILE A 12 -20.62 -25.26 -14.35
CA ILE A 12 -20.65 -23.80 -14.52
C ILE A 12 -20.61 -23.09 -13.16
N VAL A 13 -21.49 -23.46 -12.23
CA VAL A 13 -21.62 -22.83 -10.91
C VAL A 13 -20.35 -23.03 -10.06
N SER A 14 -19.65 -24.15 -10.23
CA SER A 14 -18.40 -24.47 -9.54
C SER A 14 -17.25 -23.50 -9.87
N TYR A 15 -17.35 -22.75 -10.98
CA TYR A 15 -16.40 -21.71 -11.37
C TYR A 15 -16.83 -20.29 -10.99
N LEU A 16 -18.06 -20.10 -10.48
CA LEU A 16 -18.58 -18.76 -10.19
C LEU A 16 -18.25 -18.30 -8.76
N PRO A 17 -17.88 -17.02 -8.57
CA PRO A 17 -17.73 -16.39 -7.26
C PRO A 17 -18.97 -16.60 -6.37
N ARG A 18 -18.76 -16.75 -5.06
CA ARG A 18 -19.85 -16.98 -4.09
C ARG A 18 -21.02 -15.98 -4.21
N PRO A 19 -20.81 -14.65 -4.34
CA PRO A 19 -21.93 -13.70 -4.49
C PRO A 19 -22.76 -13.90 -5.77
N GLU A 20 -22.14 -14.38 -6.85
CA GLU A 20 -22.82 -14.70 -8.09
C GLU A 20 -23.66 -15.97 -7.91
N VAL A 21 -23.12 -16.98 -7.23
CA VAL A 21 -23.85 -18.20 -6.89
C VAL A 21 -25.04 -17.91 -5.96
N GLU A 22 -24.89 -17.03 -4.97
CA GLU A 22 -26.00 -16.56 -4.11
C GLU A 22 -27.08 -15.85 -4.92
N THR A 23 -26.67 -15.03 -5.90
CA THR A 23 -27.60 -14.35 -6.79
C THR A 23 -28.34 -15.36 -7.67
N ILE A 24 -27.64 -16.34 -8.23
CA ILE A 24 -28.23 -17.41 -9.05
C ILE A 24 -29.20 -18.23 -8.21
N ALA A 25 -28.81 -18.71 -7.01
CA ALA A 25 -29.68 -19.44 -6.11
C ALA A 25 -30.98 -18.66 -5.86
N ARG A 26 -30.87 -17.42 -5.38
CA ARG A 26 -32.02 -16.56 -5.08
C ARG A 26 -32.95 -16.31 -6.28
N VAL A 27 -32.40 -16.16 -7.49
CA VAL A 27 -33.19 -15.95 -8.71
C VAL A 27 -33.82 -17.25 -9.19
N ALA A 28 -33.07 -18.35 -9.17
CA ALA A 28 -33.50 -19.67 -9.62
C ALA A 28 -34.60 -20.25 -8.73
N THR A 29 -34.57 -20.05 -7.41
CA THR A 29 -35.62 -20.52 -6.48
C THR A 29 -37.00 -19.96 -6.82
N ARG A 30 -37.08 -18.81 -7.53
CA ARG A 30 -38.34 -18.19 -7.96
C ARG A 30 -38.92 -18.77 -9.24
N SER A 31 -38.19 -19.65 -9.93
CA SER A 31 -38.59 -20.21 -11.23
C SER A 31 -38.49 -21.74 -11.21
N PRO A 32 -39.61 -22.47 -11.28
CA PRO A 32 -39.60 -23.94 -11.37
C PRO A 32 -38.80 -24.48 -12.58
N ARG A 33 -38.66 -23.68 -13.64
CA ARG A 33 -37.88 -24.04 -14.84
C ARG A 33 -36.36 -24.02 -14.62
N LEU A 34 -35.89 -23.46 -13.51
CA LEU A 34 -34.48 -23.35 -13.16
C LEU A 34 -34.13 -24.25 -11.97
N GLN A 35 -34.86 -25.35 -11.77
CA GLN A 35 -34.66 -26.24 -10.62
C GLN A 35 -33.21 -26.75 -10.50
N ASN A 36 -32.57 -27.16 -11.61
CA ASN A 36 -31.18 -27.61 -11.60
C ASN A 36 -30.21 -26.48 -11.18
N TRP A 37 -30.51 -25.23 -11.56
CA TRP A 37 -29.72 -24.06 -11.17
C TRP A 37 -29.87 -23.74 -9.68
N SER A 38 -31.09 -23.81 -9.14
CA SER A 38 -31.32 -23.64 -7.71
C SER A 38 -30.56 -24.71 -6.92
N ALA A 39 -30.77 -25.98 -7.29
CA ALA A 39 -30.16 -27.12 -6.61
C ALA A 39 -28.62 -27.07 -6.65
N ALA A 40 -28.02 -26.88 -7.81
CA ALA A 40 -26.55 -26.82 -7.92
C ALA A 40 -25.95 -25.60 -7.20
N SER A 41 -26.65 -24.47 -7.19
CA SER A 41 -26.19 -23.27 -6.48
C SER A 41 -26.30 -23.43 -4.97
N GLU A 42 -27.40 -23.98 -4.47
CA GLU A 42 -27.57 -24.30 -3.05
C GLU A 42 -26.53 -25.32 -2.59
N ASP A 43 -26.33 -26.40 -3.36
CA ASP A 43 -25.33 -27.43 -3.11
C ASP A 43 -23.90 -26.85 -3.04
N GLN A 44 -23.56 -25.96 -3.97
CA GLN A 44 -22.28 -25.25 -3.95
C GLN A 44 -22.17 -24.28 -2.77
N LEU A 45 -23.24 -23.58 -2.37
CA LEU A 45 -23.19 -22.67 -1.23
C LEU A 45 -23.05 -23.39 0.11
N GLU A 46 -23.64 -24.58 0.23
CA GLU A 46 -23.60 -25.41 1.43
C GLU A 46 -22.25 -26.11 1.58
N HIS A 47 -21.70 -26.65 0.48
CA HIS A 47 -20.54 -27.55 0.55
C HIS A 47 -19.20 -26.89 0.15
N ARG A 48 -19.19 -25.65 -0.36
CA ARG A 48 -17.97 -24.96 -0.79
C ARG A 48 -16.99 -24.74 0.36
N VAL A 49 -15.77 -25.19 0.15
CA VAL A 49 -14.66 -25.06 1.10
C VAL A 49 -13.52 -24.26 0.49
N LEU A 50 -12.93 -23.39 1.31
CA LEU A 50 -11.70 -22.66 0.96
C LEU A 50 -10.49 -23.44 1.48
N LEU A 51 -9.48 -23.57 0.63
CA LEU A 51 -8.28 -24.33 0.90
C LEU A 51 -7.05 -23.45 1.02
N ASP A 52 -6.22 -23.77 2.00
CA ASP A 52 -4.81 -23.38 2.05
C ASP A 52 -3.97 -24.57 1.59
N VAL A 53 -3.31 -24.40 0.46
CA VAL A 53 -2.53 -25.45 -0.20
C VAL A 53 -1.05 -25.11 -0.12
N HIS A 54 -0.23 -26.08 0.29
CA HIS A 54 1.22 -26.00 0.23
C HIS A 54 1.77 -27.19 -0.56
N VAL A 55 2.43 -26.91 -1.69
CA VAL A 55 3.22 -27.85 -2.49
C VAL A 55 4.70 -27.60 -2.22
N ARG A 56 5.44 -28.63 -1.82
CA ARG A 56 6.89 -28.56 -1.61
C ARG A 56 7.60 -29.59 -2.47
N PHE A 57 8.53 -29.12 -3.29
CA PHE A 57 9.49 -29.94 -4.00
C PHE A 57 10.80 -29.95 -3.23
N GLN A 58 11.25 -31.14 -2.88
CA GLN A 58 12.42 -31.35 -2.06
C GLN A 58 13.48 -32.12 -2.85
N GLY A 59 14.62 -31.46 -3.07
CA GLY A 59 15.81 -32.08 -3.61
C GLY A 59 16.58 -32.90 -2.56
N PHE A 60 17.74 -33.40 -2.96
CA PHE A 60 18.68 -34.10 -2.08
C PHE A 60 20.07 -33.48 -2.22
N GLU A 61 20.91 -33.63 -1.20
CA GLU A 61 22.33 -33.34 -1.33
C GLU A 61 23.00 -34.41 -2.20
N ARG A 62 23.75 -33.98 -3.22
CA ARG A 62 24.45 -34.89 -4.12
C ARG A 62 25.68 -35.45 -3.41
N GLU A 63 25.61 -36.69 -2.98
CA GLU A 63 26.81 -37.42 -2.58
C GLU A 63 27.49 -37.96 -3.85
N GLU A 64 28.78 -37.66 -4.04
CA GLU A 64 29.55 -37.94 -5.28
C GLU A 64 29.56 -39.40 -5.74
N ASN A 65 29.04 -40.34 -4.94
CA ASN A 65 29.04 -41.78 -5.22
C ASN A 65 27.69 -42.48 -5.00
N LYS A 66 26.58 -41.75 -4.82
CA LYS A 66 25.24 -42.35 -4.69
C LYS A 66 24.42 -42.14 -5.95
N ALA A 67 23.58 -43.14 -6.26
CA ALA A 67 22.62 -43.04 -7.35
C ALA A 67 21.75 -41.78 -7.17
N GLU A 68 21.54 -41.06 -8.28
CA GLU A 68 20.74 -39.85 -8.33
C GLU A 68 19.31 -40.15 -7.85
N ARG A 69 18.84 -39.39 -6.85
CA ARG A 69 17.50 -39.58 -6.27
C ARG A 69 16.54 -38.56 -6.88
N SER A 70 15.41 -39.03 -7.39
CA SER A 70 14.32 -38.16 -7.86
C SER A 70 13.81 -37.28 -6.73
N PRO A 71 13.55 -35.97 -6.96
CA PRO A 71 13.02 -35.07 -5.94
C PRO A 71 11.75 -35.61 -5.28
N ARG A 72 11.62 -35.41 -3.96
CA ARG A 72 10.39 -35.72 -3.22
C ARG A 72 9.36 -34.64 -3.43
N ILE A 73 8.10 -35.05 -3.51
CA ILE A 73 6.96 -34.16 -3.63
C ILE A 73 6.15 -34.29 -2.35
N HIS A 74 5.97 -33.17 -1.67
CA HIS A 74 5.19 -33.09 -0.45
C HIS A 74 4.03 -32.12 -0.65
N ILE A 75 2.85 -32.51 -0.18
CA ILE A 75 1.67 -31.66 -0.20
C ILE A 75 1.06 -31.56 1.18
N SER A 76 0.48 -30.39 1.48
CA SER A 76 -0.43 -30.18 2.60
C SER A 76 -1.60 -29.35 2.08
N ALA A 77 -2.81 -29.73 2.47
CA ALA A 77 -4.02 -28.98 2.13
C ALA A 77 -4.91 -28.93 3.36
N THR A 78 -5.31 -27.73 3.76
CA THR A 78 -6.20 -27.53 4.91
C THR A 78 -7.45 -26.77 4.49
N LYS A 79 -8.60 -27.19 5.00
CA LYS A 79 -9.86 -26.47 4.91
C LYS A 79 -9.84 -25.32 5.91
N ARG A 80 -10.24 -24.15 5.46
CA ARG A 80 -10.46 -22.99 6.34
C ARG A 80 -11.94 -22.90 6.71
N LEU A 81 -12.27 -23.26 7.94
CA LEU A 81 -13.64 -23.24 8.47
C LEU A 81 -14.00 -21.87 9.05
N SER A 82 -13.02 -21.20 9.66
CA SER A 82 -13.09 -19.83 10.17
C SER A 82 -11.70 -19.16 10.05
N GLU A 83 -11.54 -17.92 10.50
CA GLU A 83 -10.21 -17.26 10.50
C GLU A 83 -9.21 -17.95 11.44
N GLU A 84 -9.68 -18.68 12.46
CA GLU A 84 -8.83 -19.35 13.46
C GLU A 84 -8.86 -20.88 13.36
N THR A 85 -9.87 -21.46 12.72
CA THR A 85 -10.08 -22.91 12.67
C THR A 85 -9.73 -23.46 11.30
N VAL A 86 -8.72 -24.33 11.28
CA VAL A 86 -8.28 -25.07 10.10
C VAL A 86 -8.40 -26.58 10.36
N GLU A 87 -8.78 -27.33 9.35
CA GLU A 87 -8.88 -28.79 9.38
C GLU A 87 -8.07 -29.37 8.22
N GLU A 88 -7.42 -30.53 8.40
CA GLU A 88 -6.77 -31.20 7.27
C GLU A 88 -7.80 -31.61 6.21
N TRP A 89 -7.50 -31.37 4.93
CA TRP A 89 -8.34 -31.83 3.84
C TRP A 89 -7.96 -33.25 3.41
N ASP A 90 -8.97 -34.10 3.28
CA ASP A 90 -8.84 -35.52 2.91
C ASP A 90 -8.79 -35.76 1.39
N PHE A 91 -8.66 -34.70 0.59
CA PHE A 91 -8.67 -34.77 -0.88
C PHE A 91 -9.95 -35.42 -1.43
N ARG A 92 -11.10 -35.21 -0.77
CA ARG A 92 -12.42 -35.60 -1.27
C ARG A 92 -13.25 -34.38 -1.62
N ASN A 93 -14.29 -34.59 -2.42
CA ASN A 93 -15.25 -33.56 -2.80
C ASN A 93 -14.61 -32.35 -3.52
N TRP A 94 -13.67 -32.63 -4.43
CA TRP A 94 -12.92 -31.64 -5.21
C TRP A 94 -13.79 -30.59 -5.90
N ARG A 95 -15.02 -30.95 -6.31
CA ARG A 95 -15.97 -30.04 -6.97
C ARG A 95 -16.37 -28.82 -6.14
N TYR A 96 -16.20 -28.89 -4.82
CA TYR A 96 -16.50 -27.78 -3.91
C TYR A 96 -15.25 -27.05 -3.41
N ALA A 97 -14.06 -27.51 -3.81
CA ALA A 97 -12.80 -27.00 -3.29
C ALA A 97 -12.31 -25.79 -4.08
N TRP A 98 -12.04 -24.70 -3.37
CA TRP A 98 -11.50 -23.47 -3.93
C TRP A 98 -10.21 -23.10 -3.21
N ILE A 99 -9.18 -22.72 -3.95
CA ILE A 99 -7.92 -22.28 -3.37
C ILE A 99 -8.07 -20.84 -2.88
N GLN A 100 -7.82 -20.61 -1.60
CA GLN A 100 -7.60 -19.28 -1.09
C GLN A 100 -6.11 -18.95 -1.08
N ASN A 101 -5.28 -19.82 -0.49
CA ASN A 101 -3.83 -19.62 -0.47
C ASN A 101 -3.14 -20.80 -1.15
N LEU A 102 -2.22 -20.53 -2.07
CA LEU A 102 -1.36 -21.52 -2.68
C LEU A 102 0.10 -21.15 -2.45
N ARG A 103 0.84 -22.06 -1.81
CA ARG A 103 2.28 -21.92 -1.60
C ARG A 103 3.01 -23.02 -2.34
N ILE A 104 3.88 -22.66 -3.28
CA ILE A 104 4.75 -23.59 -4.01
C ILE A 104 6.19 -23.28 -3.61
N THR A 105 6.86 -24.24 -2.97
CA THR A 105 8.24 -24.06 -2.51
C THR A 105 9.15 -25.12 -3.08
N THR A 106 10.35 -24.74 -3.46
CA THR A 106 11.42 -25.69 -3.81
C THR A 106 12.56 -25.54 -2.80
N SER A 107 13.10 -26.65 -2.28
CA SER A 107 14.22 -26.63 -1.33
C SER A 107 15.18 -27.78 -1.61
N PHE A 108 16.49 -27.53 -1.60
CA PHE A 108 17.52 -28.57 -1.80
C PHE A 108 17.78 -29.41 -0.54
N ARG A 109 17.50 -28.84 0.62
CA ARG A 109 17.81 -29.45 1.91
C ARG A 109 16.55 -29.81 2.66
N ASP A 110 16.68 -30.81 3.52
CA ASP A 110 15.70 -31.22 4.55
C ASP A 110 15.50 -30.16 5.65
N PHE A 111 15.92 -28.90 5.44
CA PHE A 111 15.85 -27.91 6.50
C PHE A 111 14.40 -27.48 6.74
N PRO A 112 13.91 -27.52 8.01
CA PRO A 112 12.59 -27.02 8.41
C PRO A 112 12.45 -25.50 8.33
N PHE A 113 13.57 -24.77 8.18
CA PHE A 113 13.57 -23.32 8.32
C PHE A 113 12.74 -22.66 7.22
N GLY A 114 11.67 -21.97 7.61
CA GLY A 114 10.79 -21.20 6.73
C GLY A 114 9.46 -21.86 6.37
N LEU A 115 9.17 -23.06 6.90
CA LEU A 115 7.85 -23.65 6.80
C LEU A 115 6.88 -22.89 7.72
N SER A 116 5.75 -22.45 7.15
CA SER A 116 4.65 -21.86 7.91
C SER A 116 3.79 -22.93 8.60
N ALA A 117 3.94 -24.20 8.21
CA ALA A 117 3.23 -25.34 8.75
C ALA A 117 4.22 -26.36 9.36
N PRO A 118 3.83 -27.08 10.43
CA PRO A 118 4.63 -28.16 10.99
C PRO A 118 4.96 -29.22 9.93
N ILE A 119 6.16 -29.80 9.96
CA ILE A 119 6.59 -30.81 8.98
C ILE A 119 5.64 -32.01 8.95
N GLU A 120 5.07 -32.36 10.10
CA GLU A 120 4.15 -33.48 10.29
C GLU A 120 2.85 -33.33 9.46
N THR A 121 2.54 -32.12 8.97
CA THR A 121 1.36 -31.86 8.15
C THR A 121 1.55 -32.15 6.66
N PHE A 122 2.78 -32.45 6.24
CA PHE A 122 3.07 -32.76 4.85
C PHE A 122 2.99 -34.26 4.58
N LYS A 123 2.23 -34.62 3.55
CA LYS A 123 2.16 -35.99 3.03
C LYS A 123 3.00 -36.09 1.77
N GLU A 124 3.79 -37.15 1.66
CA GLU A 124 4.46 -37.49 0.40
C GLU A 124 3.42 -37.85 -0.66
N SER A 125 3.64 -37.38 -1.88
CA SER A 125 2.67 -37.41 -2.98
C SER A 125 3.37 -37.62 -4.32
N ASP A 126 2.60 -37.85 -5.38
CA ASP A 126 3.05 -37.77 -6.75
C ASP A 126 2.71 -36.41 -7.41
N ILE A 127 3.20 -36.22 -8.64
CA ILE A 127 2.99 -35.01 -9.42
C ILE A 127 1.54 -34.88 -9.92
N ASP A 128 0.84 -35.98 -10.22
CA ASP A 128 -0.52 -35.90 -10.76
C ASP A 128 -1.49 -35.33 -9.72
N GLN A 129 -1.34 -35.73 -8.46
CA GLN A 129 -2.09 -35.14 -7.34
C GLN A 129 -1.78 -33.65 -7.16
N VAL A 130 -0.53 -33.23 -7.32
CA VAL A 130 -0.15 -31.81 -7.30
C VAL A 130 -0.81 -31.03 -8.43
N LEU A 131 -0.73 -31.52 -9.67
CA LEU A 131 -1.30 -30.85 -10.84
C LEU A 131 -2.83 -30.73 -10.72
N ARG A 132 -3.49 -31.73 -10.14
CA ARG A 132 -4.92 -31.68 -9.83
C ARG A 132 -5.23 -30.62 -8.77
N LEU A 133 -4.38 -30.49 -7.76
CA LEU A 133 -4.58 -29.55 -6.65
C LEU A 133 -4.41 -28.10 -7.07
N VAL A 134 -3.35 -27.77 -7.81
CA VAL A 134 -3.07 -26.38 -8.23
C VAL A 134 -3.98 -25.87 -9.35
N SER A 135 -4.72 -26.77 -10.01
CA SER A 135 -5.67 -26.42 -11.07
C SER A 135 -7.10 -26.15 -10.57
N LEU A 136 -7.34 -26.35 -9.27
CA LEU A 136 -8.61 -26.01 -8.60
C LEU A 136 -8.96 -24.52 -8.78
N PRO A 137 -10.26 -24.16 -8.80
CA PRO A 137 -10.70 -22.77 -8.83
C PRO A 137 -10.08 -21.92 -7.71
N VAL A 138 -9.83 -20.65 -7.98
CA VAL A 138 -9.23 -19.71 -7.01
C VAL A 138 -10.30 -18.77 -6.47
N ASP A 139 -10.29 -18.56 -5.16
CA ASP A 139 -11.14 -17.59 -4.49
C ASP A 139 -10.94 -16.19 -5.11
N PRO A 140 -11.98 -15.59 -5.73
CA PRO A 140 -11.84 -14.33 -6.45
C PRO A 140 -11.80 -13.14 -5.48
N THR A 141 -11.93 -13.38 -4.17
CA THR A 141 -11.84 -12.33 -3.17
C THR A 141 -10.43 -11.73 -3.12
N ALA A 142 -10.33 -10.54 -2.53
CA ALA A 142 -9.06 -9.85 -2.33
C ALA A 142 -8.07 -10.58 -1.40
N ARG A 143 -8.50 -11.70 -0.79
CA ARG A 143 -7.71 -12.48 0.17
C ARG A 143 -6.88 -13.57 -0.51
N SER A 144 -7.15 -13.91 -1.78
CA SER A 144 -6.43 -14.99 -2.42
C SER A 144 -4.96 -14.64 -2.67
N CYS A 145 -4.08 -15.59 -2.36
CA CYS A 145 -2.63 -15.40 -2.41
C CYS A 145 -1.92 -16.59 -3.04
N LEU A 146 -1.05 -16.33 -4.01
CA LEU A 146 -0.09 -17.29 -4.53
C LEU A 146 1.31 -16.89 -4.10
N LEU A 147 2.03 -17.80 -3.47
CA LEU A 147 3.42 -17.63 -3.06
C LEU A 147 4.28 -18.72 -3.71
N ILE A 148 5.20 -18.35 -4.58
CA ILE A 148 6.19 -19.25 -5.16
C ILE A 148 7.57 -18.86 -4.63
N VAL A 149 8.26 -19.78 -3.94
CA VAL A 149 9.58 -19.50 -3.37
C VAL A 149 10.59 -20.56 -3.77
N GLY A 150 11.63 -20.12 -4.47
CA GLY A 150 12.85 -20.89 -4.65
C GLY A 150 13.79 -20.72 -3.47
N THR A 151 13.94 -21.72 -2.60
CA THR A 151 14.97 -21.67 -1.55
C THR A 151 16.26 -22.30 -2.05
N ASP A 152 17.38 -21.58 -1.84
CA ASP A 152 18.77 -21.92 -2.14
C ASP A 152 19.30 -21.41 -3.50
N SER A 153 19.98 -20.26 -3.46
CA SER A 153 20.63 -19.64 -4.62
C SER A 153 22.10 -20.07 -4.81
N LEU A 154 22.63 -20.92 -3.92
CA LEU A 154 24.06 -21.25 -3.91
C LEU A 154 24.43 -22.35 -4.90
N TYR A 155 23.47 -23.16 -5.33
CA TYR A 155 23.68 -24.28 -6.24
C TYR A 155 22.84 -24.12 -7.50
N ALA A 156 23.34 -24.65 -8.62
CA ALA A 156 22.56 -24.71 -9.85
C ALA A 156 21.28 -25.54 -9.62
N PRO A 157 20.11 -25.08 -10.09
CA PRO A 157 18.87 -25.83 -9.95
C PRO A 157 18.98 -27.23 -10.59
N TYR A 158 18.48 -28.24 -9.87
CA TYR A 158 18.30 -29.57 -10.45
C TYR A 158 17.32 -29.48 -11.64
N PRO A 159 17.67 -30.00 -12.83
CA PRO A 159 16.78 -29.97 -13.99
C PRO A 159 15.40 -30.57 -13.70
N GLU A 160 15.34 -31.66 -12.94
CA GLU A 160 14.12 -32.36 -12.56
C GLU A 160 13.22 -31.51 -11.67
N MET A 161 13.80 -30.80 -10.70
CA MET A 161 13.03 -29.90 -9.83
C MET A 161 12.52 -28.68 -10.59
N THR A 162 13.31 -28.18 -11.54
CA THR A 162 12.89 -27.10 -12.45
C THR A 162 11.74 -27.55 -13.34
N ASP A 163 11.76 -28.80 -13.82
CA ASP A 163 10.69 -29.39 -14.61
C ASP A 163 9.40 -29.59 -13.80
N LEU A 164 9.51 -30.11 -12.56
CA LEU A 164 8.36 -30.23 -11.64
C LEU A 164 7.74 -28.88 -11.33
N LEU A 165 8.58 -27.88 -11.02
CA LEU A 165 8.13 -26.51 -10.76
C LEU A 165 7.42 -25.93 -11.99
N ARG A 166 8.04 -26.05 -13.17
CA ARG A 166 7.45 -25.60 -14.45
C ARG A 166 6.08 -26.22 -14.69
N LYS A 167 5.96 -27.56 -14.62
CA LYS A 167 4.69 -28.27 -14.82
C LYS A 167 3.60 -27.81 -13.86
N THR A 168 3.99 -27.57 -12.61
CA THR A 168 3.07 -27.09 -11.56
C THR A 168 2.58 -25.69 -11.86
N ILE A 169 3.48 -24.78 -12.23
CA ILE A 169 3.15 -23.40 -12.60
C ILE A 169 2.24 -23.37 -13.83
N GLU A 170 2.52 -24.17 -14.86
CA GLU A 170 1.71 -24.26 -16.07
C GLU A 170 0.26 -24.72 -15.81
N LYS A 171 0.05 -25.49 -14.74
CA LYS A 171 -1.29 -25.91 -14.29
C LYS A 171 -1.91 -24.99 -13.25
N THR A 172 -1.13 -24.06 -12.70
CA THR A 172 -1.60 -23.16 -11.64
C THR A 172 -2.49 -22.08 -12.24
N ARG A 173 -3.65 -21.89 -11.62
CA ARG A 173 -4.58 -20.80 -11.91
C ARG A 173 -3.95 -19.42 -11.67
N MET A 174 -4.37 -18.40 -12.41
CA MET A 174 -3.76 -17.04 -12.40
C MET A 174 -4.68 -15.99 -11.77
N GLU A 175 -5.85 -16.41 -11.29
CA GLU A 175 -6.92 -15.55 -10.79
C GLU A 175 -6.70 -15.09 -9.33
N PHE A 176 -5.48 -15.21 -8.81
CA PHE A 176 -5.10 -14.77 -7.47
C PHE A 176 -5.07 -13.25 -7.36
N ALA A 177 -5.54 -12.71 -6.23
CA ALA A 177 -5.48 -11.28 -5.97
C ALA A 177 -4.06 -10.81 -5.61
N LYS A 178 -3.28 -11.66 -4.93
CA LYS A 178 -1.90 -11.39 -4.54
C LYS A 178 -0.99 -12.48 -5.06
N VAL A 179 0.10 -12.10 -5.69
CA VAL A 179 1.08 -13.06 -6.23
C VAL A 179 2.47 -12.63 -5.79
N HIS A 180 3.18 -13.50 -5.10
CA HIS A 180 4.57 -13.32 -4.70
C HIS A 180 5.40 -14.43 -5.32
N VAL A 181 6.38 -14.05 -6.13
CA VAL A 181 7.31 -14.97 -6.78
C VAL A 181 8.74 -14.59 -6.40
N ASP A 182 9.42 -15.49 -5.70
CA ASP A 182 10.86 -15.48 -5.50
C ASP A 182 11.51 -16.48 -6.46
N ASN A 183 12.09 -15.93 -7.52
CA ASN A 183 12.81 -16.64 -8.57
C ASN A 183 14.32 -16.69 -8.31
N ALA A 184 14.73 -17.05 -7.09
CA ALA A 184 16.14 -17.35 -6.78
C ALA A 184 16.74 -18.44 -7.69
N LEU A 185 15.91 -19.36 -8.20
CA LEU A 185 16.31 -20.45 -9.08
C LEU A 185 16.60 -20.04 -10.54
N LYS A 186 16.28 -18.81 -10.95
CA LYS A 186 16.40 -18.35 -12.36
C LYS A 186 15.65 -19.27 -13.33
N CYS A 187 14.42 -19.62 -13.00
CA CYS A 187 13.55 -20.42 -13.86
C CYS A 187 12.83 -19.52 -14.87
N ASP A 188 13.11 -19.69 -16.17
CA ASP A 188 12.47 -18.91 -17.24
C ASP A 188 10.94 -19.07 -17.27
N ALA A 189 10.43 -20.22 -16.83
CA ALA A 189 8.99 -20.47 -16.76
C ALA A 189 8.29 -19.56 -15.74
N LEU A 190 8.98 -19.16 -14.67
CA LEU A 190 8.45 -18.18 -13.72
C LEU A 190 8.34 -16.80 -14.34
N GLU A 191 9.21 -16.45 -15.27
CA GLU A 191 9.16 -15.15 -15.95
C GLU A 191 7.93 -15.08 -16.87
N ALA A 192 7.72 -16.11 -17.69
CA ALA A 192 6.53 -16.22 -18.53
C ALA A 192 5.23 -16.23 -17.71
N PHE A 193 5.26 -16.90 -16.55
CA PHE A 193 4.14 -16.91 -15.61
C PHE A 193 3.83 -15.52 -15.04
N VAL A 194 4.85 -14.79 -14.58
CA VAL A 194 4.69 -13.42 -14.05
C VAL A 194 4.09 -12.49 -15.10
N VAL A 195 4.60 -12.55 -16.34
CA VAL A 195 4.08 -11.78 -17.46
C VAL A 195 2.60 -12.10 -17.70
N ASN A 196 2.24 -13.38 -17.70
CA ASN A 196 0.87 -13.84 -17.91
C ASN A 196 -0.07 -13.42 -16.76
N CYS A 197 0.38 -13.52 -15.51
CA CYS A 197 -0.36 -13.04 -14.34
C CYS A 197 -0.67 -11.54 -14.45
N ILE A 198 0.29 -10.72 -14.89
CA ILE A 198 0.06 -9.28 -15.10
C ILE A 198 -0.90 -9.05 -16.27
N GLU A 199 -0.69 -9.74 -17.39
CA GLU A 199 -1.50 -9.54 -18.61
C GLU A 199 -2.97 -9.97 -18.41
N ARG A 200 -3.19 -11.16 -17.82
CA ARG A 200 -4.50 -11.84 -17.80
C ARG A 200 -5.13 -11.95 -16.42
N GLY A 201 -4.38 -11.69 -15.36
CA GLY A 201 -4.86 -11.76 -13.98
C GLY A 201 -5.90 -10.69 -13.72
N ALA A 202 -7.17 -11.01 -13.99
CA ALA A 202 -8.28 -10.11 -13.73
C ALA A 202 -8.24 -9.67 -12.27
N SER A 203 -8.21 -10.62 -11.33
CA SER A 203 -8.22 -10.36 -9.89
C SER A 203 -6.96 -9.71 -9.32
N LEU A 204 -5.85 -9.68 -10.06
CA LEU A 204 -4.55 -9.25 -9.55
C LEU A 204 -4.60 -7.81 -9.03
N LYS A 205 -4.20 -7.64 -7.77
CA LYS A 205 -4.06 -6.37 -7.05
C LYS A 205 -2.63 -6.13 -6.62
N ASP A 206 -1.95 -7.14 -6.11
CA ASP A 206 -0.57 -7.02 -5.62
C ASP A 206 0.31 -8.10 -6.27
N MET A 207 1.42 -7.69 -6.89
CA MET A 207 2.43 -8.57 -7.45
C MET A 207 3.79 -8.22 -6.85
N LEU A 208 4.47 -9.20 -6.27
CA LEU A 208 5.82 -9.09 -5.76
C LEU A 208 6.72 -10.08 -6.51
N TYR A 209 7.74 -9.58 -7.19
CA TYR A 209 8.71 -10.41 -7.90
C TYR A 209 10.13 -10.13 -7.42
N TYR A 210 10.82 -11.18 -7.00
CA TYR A 210 12.22 -11.17 -6.62
C TYR A 210 13.01 -12.08 -7.58
N GLY A 211 13.94 -11.52 -8.37
CA GLY A 211 14.77 -12.31 -9.29
C GLY A 211 15.63 -11.47 -10.23
N ARG A 212 16.82 -11.97 -10.56
CA ARG A 212 17.85 -11.22 -11.33
C ARG A 212 17.74 -11.32 -12.85
N SER A 213 16.92 -12.22 -13.40
CA SER A 213 17.08 -12.73 -14.77
C SER A 213 16.09 -12.23 -15.82
N ILE A 214 15.02 -11.52 -15.46
CA ILE A 214 13.99 -11.18 -16.46
C ILE A 214 14.58 -10.24 -17.53
N PRO A 215 14.42 -10.53 -18.84
CA PRO A 215 14.50 -9.53 -19.89
C PRO A 215 13.58 -8.35 -19.54
N HIS A 216 14.18 -7.28 -19.02
CA HIS A 216 13.46 -6.20 -18.35
C HIS A 216 12.28 -5.65 -19.16
N ARG A 217 12.42 -5.61 -20.49
CA ARG A 217 11.47 -4.99 -21.41
C ARG A 217 10.10 -5.71 -21.46
N ASN A 218 10.08 -7.04 -21.48
CA ASN A 218 8.83 -7.81 -21.68
C ASN A 218 7.82 -7.58 -20.55
N VAL A 219 8.30 -7.47 -19.31
CA VAL A 219 7.44 -7.22 -18.14
C VAL A 219 6.83 -5.82 -18.20
N TYR A 220 7.60 -4.80 -18.58
CA TYR A 220 7.05 -3.44 -18.69
C TYR A 220 6.10 -3.27 -19.87
N GLU A 221 6.27 -4.04 -20.95
CA GLU A 221 5.34 -4.08 -22.08
C GLU A 221 3.94 -4.59 -21.68
N VAL A 222 3.86 -5.55 -20.76
CA VAL A 222 2.55 -6.01 -20.23
C VAL A 222 2.02 -5.13 -19.09
N ILE A 223 2.88 -4.41 -18.39
CA ILE A 223 2.48 -3.46 -17.33
C ILE A 223 1.89 -2.18 -17.92
N ALA A 224 2.50 -1.61 -18.97
CA ALA A 224 2.13 -0.31 -19.50
C ALA A 224 0.64 -0.17 -19.88
N PRO A 225 -0.02 -1.17 -20.52
CA PRO A 225 -1.44 -1.12 -20.81
C PRO A 225 -2.34 -0.90 -19.58
N HIS A 226 -1.93 -1.32 -18.38
CA HIS A 226 -2.67 -1.10 -17.13
C HIS A 226 -2.62 0.36 -16.64
N PHE A 227 -1.74 1.18 -17.18
CA PHE A 227 -1.76 2.63 -16.98
C PHE A 227 -2.60 3.34 -18.05
N GLY A 228 -2.82 2.70 -19.21
CA GLY A 228 -3.61 3.24 -20.32
C GLY A 228 -5.11 2.98 -20.22
N LYS A 229 -5.54 2.03 -19.39
CA LYS A 229 -6.94 1.58 -19.28
C LYS A 229 -7.35 1.44 -17.82
N THR A 230 -8.55 1.90 -17.49
CA THR A 230 -9.18 1.69 -16.18
C THR A 230 -9.57 0.22 -16.01
N ARG A 231 -9.07 -0.44 -14.96
CA ARG A 231 -9.41 -1.84 -14.62
C ARG A 231 -10.61 -1.94 -13.67
N GLY A 232 -10.99 -0.82 -13.05
CA GLY A 232 -11.94 -0.77 -11.94
C GLY A 232 -11.36 -1.21 -10.60
N ARG A 233 -10.04 -1.45 -10.51
CA ARG A 233 -9.37 -1.94 -9.30
C ARG A 233 -7.88 -1.54 -9.27
N PRO A 234 -7.31 -1.29 -8.08
CA PRO A 234 -5.89 -0.99 -7.95
C PRO A 234 -4.98 -2.13 -8.43
N LEU A 235 -3.77 -1.76 -8.86
CA LEU A 235 -2.68 -2.69 -9.17
C LEU A 235 -1.35 -2.17 -8.61
N LYS A 236 -0.65 -2.99 -7.83
CA LYS A 236 0.69 -2.70 -7.31
C LYS A 236 1.64 -3.80 -7.75
N VAL A 237 2.71 -3.43 -8.44
CA VAL A 237 3.74 -4.37 -8.90
C VAL A 237 5.08 -3.95 -8.31
N TYR A 238 5.72 -4.82 -7.53
CA TYR A 238 7.04 -4.59 -6.97
C TYR A 238 8.04 -5.58 -7.57
N LEU A 239 9.09 -5.06 -8.21
CA LEU A 239 10.12 -5.80 -8.92
C LEU A 239 11.49 -5.54 -8.29
N GLU A 240 11.89 -6.28 -7.27
CA GLU A 240 13.00 -5.88 -6.38
C GLU A 240 14.35 -5.71 -7.12
N GLN A 241 14.61 -6.51 -8.14
CA GLN A 241 15.92 -6.56 -8.80
C GLN A 241 15.87 -6.13 -10.27
N ILE A 242 14.73 -5.62 -10.73
CA ILE A 242 14.52 -5.18 -12.12
C ILE A 242 14.56 -3.66 -12.13
N ARG A 243 15.53 -3.09 -12.85
CA ARG A 243 15.67 -1.63 -12.92
C ARG A 243 14.52 -1.01 -13.71
N LEU A 244 13.98 0.09 -13.19
CA LEU A 244 13.06 0.96 -13.90
C LEU A 244 13.86 1.95 -14.78
N GLY A 245 14.31 1.47 -15.95
CA GLY A 245 15.05 2.26 -16.92
C GLY A 245 14.20 3.32 -17.63
N PHE A 246 14.85 4.34 -18.21
CA PHE A 246 14.17 5.45 -18.91
C PHE A 246 13.19 4.97 -19.99
N ASP A 247 13.57 3.99 -20.82
CA ASP A 247 12.70 3.48 -21.89
C ASP A 247 11.41 2.86 -21.34
N ASN A 248 11.49 2.17 -20.20
CA ASN A 248 10.34 1.55 -19.54
C ASN A 248 9.44 2.61 -18.90
N ILE A 249 10.04 3.63 -18.28
CA ILE A 249 9.30 4.78 -17.74
C ILE A 249 8.56 5.49 -18.87
N ALA A 250 9.25 5.74 -19.98
CA ALA A 250 8.68 6.41 -21.13
C ALA A 250 7.54 5.61 -21.75
N LEU A 251 7.70 4.28 -21.87
CA LEU A 251 6.64 3.39 -22.34
C LEU A 251 5.37 3.50 -21.47
N ILE A 252 5.52 3.46 -20.15
CA ILE A 252 4.39 3.59 -19.21
C ILE A 252 3.78 4.99 -19.28
N ALA A 253 4.61 6.04 -19.27
CA ALA A 253 4.15 7.42 -19.30
C ALA A 253 3.41 7.77 -20.61
N ASP A 254 3.90 7.30 -21.76
CA ASP A 254 3.24 7.51 -23.04
C ASP A 254 1.91 6.75 -23.11
N THR A 255 1.88 5.51 -22.62
CA THR A 255 0.63 4.72 -22.58
C THR A 255 -0.40 5.36 -21.66
N TRP A 256 0.03 5.90 -20.52
CA TRP A 256 -0.82 6.66 -19.61
C TRP A 256 -1.33 7.97 -20.23
N LEU A 257 -0.49 8.71 -20.97
CA LEU A 257 -0.90 9.93 -21.67
C LEU A 257 -1.96 9.67 -22.76
N GLN A 258 -2.01 8.45 -23.30
CA GLN A 258 -3.03 8.00 -24.25
C GLN A 258 -4.34 7.53 -23.59
N SER A 259 -4.39 7.41 -22.25
CA SER A 259 -5.61 7.09 -21.50
C SER A 259 -6.61 8.27 -21.53
N ASP A 260 -7.72 8.17 -20.78
CA ASP A 260 -8.66 9.28 -20.55
C ASP A 260 -8.27 10.17 -19.34
N GLY A 261 -7.18 9.83 -18.65
CA GLY A 261 -6.70 10.49 -17.45
C GLY A 261 -7.46 10.17 -16.17
N THR A 262 -8.38 9.20 -16.18
CA THR A 262 -9.13 8.78 -14.99
C THR A 262 -8.16 8.27 -13.90
N PHE A 263 -8.39 8.70 -12.66
CA PHE A 263 -7.58 8.26 -11.54
C PHE A 263 -7.96 6.84 -11.12
N GLU A 264 -7.01 5.92 -11.22
CA GLU A 264 -7.02 4.58 -10.64
C GLU A 264 -5.64 4.33 -10.04
N GLU A 265 -5.57 3.74 -8.84
CA GLU A 265 -4.30 3.50 -8.16
C GLU A 265 -3.53 2.36 -8.83
N THR A 266 -2.65 2.71 -9.75
CA THR A 266 -1.73 1.79 -10.42
C THR A 266 -0.30 2.21 -10.09
N GLU A 267 0.50 1.27 -9.57
CA GLU A 267 1.85 1.51 -9.06
C GLU A 267 2.80 0.39 -9.49
N VAL A 268 4.00 0.78 -9.88
CA VAL A 268 5.12 -0.13 -10.17
C VAL A 268 6.34 0.37 -9.42
N LYS A 269 6.97 -0.49 -8.65
CA LYS A 269 8.17 -0.24 -7.85
C LYS A 269 9.30 -1.18 -8.24
N SER A 270 10.53 -0.72 -8.07
CA SER A 270 11.76 -1.40 -8.45
C SER A 270 12.85 -1.18 -7.38
N GLY A 271 13.41 -2.25 -6.82
CA GLY A 271 14.42 -2.16 -5.75
C GLY A 271 15.87 -1.92 -6.19
N GLY A 272 16.12 -1.54 -7.45
CA GLY A 272 17.49 -1.41 -7.99
C GLY A 272 18.32 -0.27 -7.37
N PHE A 273 19.35 -0.61 -6.58
CA PHE A 273 20.21 0.32 -5.82
C PHE A 273 21.14 1.26 -6.63
N ASN A 274 21.22 1.11 -7.96
CA ASN A 274 22.13 1.90 -8.80
C ASN A 274 21.36 2.59 -9.92
N GLN A 275 20.80 3.76 -9.61
CA GLN A 275 19.99 4.52 -10.54
C GLN A 275 20.86 5.51 -11.31
N GLN A 276 20.86 5.37 -12.63
CA GLN A 276 21.38 6.41 -13.51
C GLN A 276 20.52 7.68 -13.35
N PRO A 277 21.09 8.87 -13.60
CA PRO A 277 20.32 10.10 -13.62
C PRO A 277 19.33 10.08 -14.80
N ILE A 278 18.11 9.59 -14.57
CA ILE A 278 17.02 9.57 -15.56
C ILE A 278 16.40 10.95 -15.79
N TRP A 279 16.62 11.88 -14.85
CA TRP A 279 15.90 13.15 -14.80
C TRP A 279 16.16 14.09 -15.99
N PRO A 280 17.41 14.28 -16.47
CA PRO A 280 17.66 15.08 -17.67
C PRO A 280 16.88 14.58 -18.88
N ALA A 281 16.88 13.26 -19.12
CA ALA A 281 16.15 12.64 -20.22
C ALA A 281 14.62 12.77 -20.06
N LEU A 282 14.11 12.61 -18.84
CA LEU A 282 12.68 12.81 -18.56
C LEU A 282 12.24 14.26 -18.80
N LYS A 283 13.05 15.24 -18.38
CA LYS A 283 12.75 16.66 -18.58
C LYS A 283 12.81 17.06 -20.06
N GLU A 284 13.73 16.46 -20.81
CA GLU A 284 13.83 16.64 -22.27
C GLU A 284 12.58 16.11 -23.00
N ARG A 285 12.13 14.88 -22.64
CA ARG A 285 10.96 14.25 -23.26
C ARG A 285 9.63 14.87 -22.80
N TYR A 286 9.47 15.10 -21.50
CA TYR A 286 8.25 15.57 -20.87
C TYR A 286 8.43 16.97 -20.28
N LYS A 287 8.38 17.99 -21.14
CA LYS A 287 8.66 19.40 -20.78
C LYS A 287 7.81 19.95 -19.61
N THR A 288 6.63 19.37 -19.37
CA THR A 288 5.69 19.79 -18.33
C THR A 288 5.88 19.08 -16.99
N ILE A 289 6.84 18.15 -16.88
CA ILE A 289 7.08 17.42 -15.65
C ILE A 289 7.62 18.36 -14.55
N VAL A 290 7.04 18.29 -13.35
CA VAL A 290 7.42 19.09 -12.19
C VAL A 290 8.29 18.23 -11.28
N ARG A 291 9.52 18.64 -10.99
CA ARG A 291 10.42 17.90 -10.10
C ARG A 291 9.96 18.03 -8.65
N CYS A 292 10.20 16.99 -7.88
CA CYS A 292 10.12 16.99 -6.43
C CYS A 292 11.36 16.30 -5.82
N ARG A 293 11.46 16.24 -4.49
CA ARG A 293 12.66 15.77 -3.80
C ARG A 293 13.12 14.37 -4.22
N ASN A 294 12.17 13.46 -4.46
CA ASN A 294 12.43 12.05 -4.74
C ASN A 294 11.96 11.64 -6.14
N GLY A 295 11.67 12.58 -7.05
CA GLY A 295 11.10 12.26 -8.36
C GLY A 295 10.49 13.46 -9.06
N GLY A 296 9.33 13.27 -9.67
CA GLY A 296 8.52 14.34 -10.24
C GLY A 296 7.10 13.90 -10.61
N HIS A 297 6.28 14.88 -10.91
CA HIS A 297 4.88 14.70 -11.30
C HIS A 297 4.68 15.15 -12.75
N LEU A 298 4.11 14.27 -13.56
CA LEU A 298 3.59 14.61 -14.87
C LEU A 298 2.06 14.71 -14.75
N ALA A 299 1.52 15.92 -14.82
CA ALA A 299 0.07 16.11 -14.75
C ALA A 299 -0.62 15.72 -16.06
N TYR A 300 -1.75 15.03 -15.97
CA TYR A 300 -2.54 14.68 -17.15
C TYR A 300 -3.27 15.93 -17.68
N PRO A 301 -3.48 16.10 -18.99
CA PRO A 301 -4.15 17.29 -19.55
C PRO A 301 -5.52 17.63 -18.94
N THR A 302 -6.36 16.62 -18.65
CA THR A 302 -7.68 16.79 -17.99
C THR A 302 -7.60 17.10 -16.50
N LYS A 303 -6.41 17.05 -15.88
CA LYS A 303 -6.17 17.32 -14.45
C LYS A 303 -7.01 16.46 -13.50
N ARG A 304 -7.34 15.24 -13.90
CA ARG A 304 -8.00 14.23 -13.04
C ARG A 304 -6.99 13.37 -12.29
N SER A 305 -5.83 13.13 -12.90
CA SER A 305 -4.73 12.37 -12.32
C SER A 305 -3.37 12.98 -12.67
N SER A 306 -2.33 12.47 -12.03
CA SER A 306 -0.94 12.75 -12.38
C SER A 306 -0.14 11.47 -12.28
N LEU A 307 0.93 11.36 -13.05
CA LEU A 307 1.88 10.27 -12.96
C LEU A 307 3.06 10.73 -12.11
N PHE A 308 3.22 10.14 -10.93
CA PHE A 308 4.43 10.28 -10.14
C PHE A 308 5.50 9.37 -10.72
N ILE A 309 6.69 9.91 -10.94
CA ILE A 309 7.84 9.20 -11.50
C ILE A 309 9.05 9.50 -10.61
N SER A 310 9.58 8.47 -9.97
CA SER A 310 10.91 8.47 -9.36
C SER A 310 11.81 7.50 -10.12
N SER A 311 12.99 7.29 -9.58
CA SER A 311 13.98 6.37 -10.12
C SER A 311 13.72 4.91 -9.74
N ASP A 312 12.85 4.65 -8.76
CA ASP A 312 12.39 3.33 -8.32
C ASP A 312 10.88 3.11 -8.46
N GLU A 313 10.08 4.15 -8.69
CA GLU A 313 8.62 4.07 -8.62
C GLU A 313 7.98 4.84 -9.77
N ILE A 314 6.92 4.27 -10.35
CA ILE A 314 5.99 4.97 -11.21
C ILE A 314 4.57 4.65 -10.76
N ARG A 315 3.77 5.68 -10.48
CA ARG A 315 2.39 5.47 -10.03
C ARG A 315 1.44 6.58 -10.44
N VAL A 316 0.19 6.21 -10.66
CA VAL A 316 -0.90 7.15 -10.87
C VAL A 316 -1.36 7.68 -9.52
N VAL A 317 -1.35 9.00 -9.36
CA VAL A 317 -1.81 9.72 -8.17
C VAL A 317 -2.96 10.64 -8.53
N LYS A 318 -3.77 11.03 -7.54
CA LYS A 318 -4.77 12.08 -7.72
C LYS A 318 -4.08 13.36 -8.14
N PHE A 319 -4.67 14.10 -9.08
CA PHE A 319 -4.13 15.39 -9.45
C PHE A 319 -4.24 16.36 -8.27
N GLU A 320 -3.15 17.07 -7.97
CA GLU A 320 -3.14 18.20 -7.06
C GLU A 320 -2.51 19.42 -7.75
N PRO A 321 -2.87 20.66 -7.34
CA PRO A 321 -2.47 21.86 -8.06
C PRO A 321 -0.97 22.04 -8.25
N TRP A 322 -0.13 21.59 -7.30
CA TRP A 322 1.33 21.70 -7.39
C TRP A 322 1.98 20.67 -8.34
N HIS A 323 1.20 19.77 -8.95
CA HIS A 323 1.71 18.88 -10.00
C HIS A 323 1.94 19.60 -11.34
N VAL A 324 1.58 20.89 -11.43
CA VAL A 324 1.91 21.78 -12.54
C VAL A 324 2.66 23.02 -12.02
N PRO A 325 3.39 23.73 -12.90
CA PRO A 325 4.00 25.00 -12.51
C PRO A 325 2.95 25.99 -11.99
N LEU A 326 3.23 26.58 -10.84
CA LEU A 326 2.38 27.53 -10.13
C LEU A 326 2.80 28.96 -10.46
N ASP A 327 1.84 29.88 -10.55
CA ASP A 327 2.12 31.31 -10.63
C ASP A 327 2.14 31.94 -9.23
N PHE A 328 2.55 33.20 -9.18
CA PHE A 328 2.58 33.98 -7.94
C PHE A 328 1.19 34.08 -7.30
N ASP A 329 0.14 34.35 -8.09
CA ASP A 329 -1.22 34.59 -7.57
C ASP A 329 -1.79 33.37 -6.86
N TRP A 330 -1.53 32.16 -7.38
CA TRP A 330 -1.94 30.93 -6.72
C TRP A 330 -1.26 30.73 -5.36
N LEU A 331 0.06 30.96 -5.29
CA LEU A 331 0.82 30.81 -4.03
C LEU A 331 0.44 31.89 -3.02
N ASP A 332 0.19 33.10 -3.50
CA ASP A 332 -0.30 34.20 -2.68
C ASP A 332 -1.63 33.85 -2.01
N ALA A 333 -2.58 33.34 -2.80
CA ALA A 333 -3.88 32.89 -2.30
C ALA A 333 -3.74 31.69 -1.33
N LEU A 334 -2.79 30.78 -1.57
CA LEU A 334 -2.49 29.69 -0.65
C LEU A 334 -2.01 30.23 0.72
N ILE A 335 -1.08 31.18 0.72
CA ILE A 335 -0.52 31.77 1.93
C ILE A 335 -1.59 32.55 2.70
N GLU A 336 -2.42 33.33 2.02
CA GLU A 336 -3.50 34.07 2.68
C GLU A 336 -4.55 33.12 3.28
N LYS A 337 -4.98 32.08 2.55
CA LYS A 337 -5.86 31.03 3.12
C LYS A 337 -5.23 30.32 4.32
N TRP A 338 -3.93 30.05 4.26
CA TRP A 338 -3.22 29.44 5.38
C TRP A 338 -3.25 30.35 6.61
N ARG A 339 -3.00 31.67 6.45
CA ARG A 339 -3.06 32.70 7.50
C ARG A 339 -4.46 32.91 8.09
N GLU A 340 -5.50 32.78 7.28
CA GLU A 340 -6.89 32.85 7.73
C GLU A 340 -7.27 31.65 8.60
N GLY A 341 -6.70 30.47 8.29
CA GLY A 341 -6.91 29.22 8.98
C GLY A 341 -6.14 29.08 10.30
N TRP A 342 -5.90 27.82 10.69
CA TRP A 342 -5.16 27.45 11.91
C TRP A 342 -3.65 27.26 11.68
N GLY A 343 -3.22 27.29 10.43
CA GLY A 343 -1.82 27.13 10.09
C GLY A 343 -1.22 25.73 10.34
N PHE A 344 -2.01 24.65 10.37
CA PHE A 344 -1.52 23.27 10.63
C PHE A 344 -1.18 22.44 9.39
N TYR A 345 -1.58 22.91 8.21
CA TYR A 345 -1.37 22.23 6.95
C TYR A 345 -1.14 23.27 5.87
N VAL A 346 -0.23 22.97 4.95
CA VAL A 346 -0.04 23.77 3.74
C VAL A 346 -1.30 23.61 2.86
N TRP A 347 -1.75 22.38 2.62
CA TRP A 347 -2.90 22.10 1.78
C TRP A 347 -3.53 20.73 2.06
N LYS A 348 -4.86 20.66 2.25
CA LYS A 348 -5.64 19.40 2.42
C LYS A 348 -4.99 18.32 3.31
N GLY A 349 -4.35 18.71 4.41
CA GLY A 349 -3.67 17.75 5.30
C GLY A 349 -2.17 17.56 5.01
N GLU A 350 -1.67 18.03 3.87
CA GLU A 350 -0.26 18.05 3.54
C GLU A 350 0.47 19.14 4.31
N ARG A 351 1.62 18.80 4.88
CA ARG A 351 2.50 19.73 5.59
C ARG A 351 3.68 20.19 4.75
N LYS A 352 3.85 19.59 3.57
CA LYS A 352 4.94 19.89 2.66
C LYS A 352 4.47 19.63 1.24
N VAL A 353 4.71 20.58 0.35
CA VAL A 353 4.51 20.37 -1.09
C VAL A 353 5.71 20.88 -1.88
N HIS A 354 5.94 20.25 -3.02
CA HIS A 354 7.03 20.54 -3.95
C HIS A 354 6.42 21.08 -5.23
N PHE A 355 6.96 22.16 -5.76
CA PHE A 355 6.40 22.82 -6.93
C PHE A 355 7.47 23.54 -7.76
N HIS A 356 7.08 23.98 -8.94
CA HIS A 356 7.86 24.86 -9.79
C HIS A 356 7.10 26.16 -10.01
N PHE A 357 7.81 27.27 -10.18
CA PHE A 357 7.16 28.48 -10.70
C PHE A 357 6.96 28.39 -12.21
N LYS A 358 5.86 28.98 -12.67
CA LYS A 358 5.56 29.16 -14.10
C LYS A 358 6.54 30.12 -14.76
N ALA A 359 6.93 31.20 -14.07
CA ALA A 359 7.97 32.13 -14.53
C ALA A 359 8.96 32.46 -13.40
N HIS A 360 10.22 32.68 -13.75
CA HIS A 360 11.25 33.08 -12.78
C HIS A 360 10.89 34.40 -12.06
N GLU A 361 10.16 35.30 -12.72
CA GLU A 361 9.66 36.55 -12.12
C GLU A 361 8.63 36.33 -11.00
N ASP A 362 7.92 35.20 -10.98
CA ASP A 362 6.93 34.91 -9.94
C ASP A 362 7.60 34.68 -8.58
N TRP A 363 8.79 34.08 -8.55
CA TRP A 363 9.60 33.99 -7.34
C TRP A 363 10.01 35.38 -6.83
N LYS A 364 10.44 36.27 -7.72
CA LYS A 364 10.82 37.65 -7.35
C LYS A 364 9.63 38.45 -6.80
N LYS A 365 8.42 38.27 -7.35
CA LYS A 365 7.20 38.87 -6.81
C LYS A 365 6.91 38.37 -5.40
N LEU A 366 7.02 37.06 -5.19
CA LEU A 366 6.80 36.44 -3.87
C LEU A 366 7.78 36.98 -2.83
N MET A 367 9.05 37.05 -3.21
CA MET A 367 10.13 37.62 -2.39
C MET A 367 9.90 39.09 -2.06
N LYS A 368 9.47 39.89 -3.04
CA LYS A 368 9.16 41.32 -2.84
C LYS A 368 7.99 41.52 -1.87
N LYS A 369 6.98 40.66 -1.92
CA LYS A 369 5.79 40.79 -1.06
C LYS A 369 6.06 40.34 0.37
N TYR A 370 6.74 39.22 0.55
CA TYR A 370 6.88 38.57 1.86
C TYR A 370 8.22 38.81 2.56
N SER A 371 9.18 39.47 1.90
CA SER A 371 10.50 39.87 2.43
C SER A 371 11.35 38.70 2.97
N PRO A 372 12.33 38.18 2.20
CA PRO A 372 13.15 37.04 2.64
C PRO A 372 14.05 37.35 3.83
N VAL A 373 14.42 36.29 4.55
CA VAL A 373 15.55 36.30 5.47
C VAL A 373 16.67 35.51 4.79
N LEU A 374 17.80 36.17 4.50
CA LEU A 374 18.98 35.48 3.98
C LEU A 374 19.58 34.58 5.06
N TRP A 375 19.70 33.28 4.79
CA TRP A 375 20.38 32.36 5.69
C TRP A 375 21.90 32.40 5.47
N PRO A 376 22.71 32.15 6.51
CA PRO A 376 24.17 32.05 6.40
C PRO A 376 24.64 31.00 5.38
N THR A 377 23.79 30.03 5.05
CA THR A 377 24.10 28.92 4.12
C THR A 377 23.99 29.30 2.65
N GLY A 378 23.63 30.55 2.32
CA GLY A 378 23.42 31.02 0.96
C GLY A 378 22.14 30.51 0.29
N ARG A 379 21.36 29.67 0.98
CA ARG A 379 20.02 29.28 0.52
C ARG A 379 19.02 30.37 0.89
N THR A 380 18.17 30.74 -0.06
CA THR A 380 17.08 31.67 0.19
C THR A 380 15.97 30.92 0.94
N LEU A 381 15.68 31.34 2.17
CA LEU A 381 14.51 30.91 2.92
C LEU A 381 13.55 32.10 3.04
N LEU A 382 12.28 31.85 2.75
CA LEU A 382 11.22 32.81 3.01
C LEU A 382 10.33 32.28 4.14
N PRO A 383 10.60 32.65 5.41
CA PRO A 383 9.76 32.27 6.54
C PRO A 383 8.56 33.23 6.64
N ILE A 384 7.35 32.68 6.56
CA ILE A 384 6.10 33.42 6.70
C ILE A 384 5.47 33.00 8.02
N VAL A 385 5.46 33.91 8.98
CA VAL A 385 4.90 33.68 10.32
C VAL A 385 3.36 33.64 10.24
N HIS A 386 2.74 32.68 10.91
CA HIS A 386 1.29 32.66 11.10
C HIS A 386 0.89 33.71 12.14
N SER A 387 -0.18 34.47 11.87
CA SER A 387 -0.61 35.56 12.78
C SER A 387 -1.15 35.05 14.12
N LYS A 388 -1.71 33.83 14.12
CA LYS A 388 -2.45 33.27 15.26
C LYS A 388 -1.74 32.10 15.94
N SER A 389 -0.86 31.39 15.25
CA SER A 389 -0.26 30.14 15.74
C SER A 389 1.26 30.24 15.70
N PRO A 390 1.97 29.48 16.54
CA PRO A 390 3.43 29.44 16.53
C PRO A 390 3.91 28.51 15.40
N SER A 391 3.43 28.74 14.18
CA SER A 391 3.81 27.99 12.99
C SER A 391 4.28 28.94 11.89
N PHE A 392 5.12 28.39 11.01
CA PHE A 392 5.76 29.12 9.93
C PHE A 392 5.57 28.33 8.64
N LEU A 393 5.20 29.02 7.56
CA LEU A 393 5.42 28.50 6.22
C LEU A 393 6.83 28.87 5.79
N GLU A 394 7.63 27.86 5.52
CA GLU A 394 8.97 28.01 4.99
C GLU A 394 8.95 27.67 3.50
N ILE A 395 9.32 28.63 2.66
CA ILE A 395 9.54 28.41 1.24
C ILE A 395 11.04 28.34 1.00
N LEU A 396 11.52 27.18 0.54
CA LEU A 396 12.91 26.89 0.24
C LEU A 396 13.11 26.81 -1.26
N GLU A 397 14.11 27.52 -1.75
CA GLU A 397 14.59 27.43 -3.13
C GLU A 397 15.65 26.32 -3.25
N PHE A 398 15.49 25.44 -4.24
CA PHE A 398 16.47 24.47 -4.69
C PHE A 398 16.81 24.76 -6.15
N ASP A 399 17.87 24.13 -6.67
CA ASP A 399 18.43 24.42 -8.00
C ASP A 399 17.39 24.46 -9.12
N ASP A 400 16.38 23.59 -9.09
CA ASP A 400 15.35 23.52 -10.13
C ASP A 400 13.91 23.39 -9.63
N TRP A 401 13.65 23.47 -8.32
CA TRP A 401 12.31 23.35 -7.74
C TRP A 401 12.21 24.08 -6.39
N PHE A 402 10.98 24.22 -5.87
CA PHE A 402 10.69 24.89 -4.61
C PHE A 402 9.96 23.97 -3.65
N GLU A 403 10.33 24.06 -2.38
CA GLU A 403 9.61 23.40 -1.28
C GLU A 403 8.84 24.45 -0.51
N ILE A 404 7.56 24.23 -0.26
CA ILE A 404 6.87 24.88 0.85
C ILE A 404 6.64 23.83 1.92
N ARG A 405 7.10 24.11 3.13
CA ARG A 405 6.91 23.22 4.27
C ARG A 405 6.40 24.00 5.47
N LEU A 406 5.60 23.33 6.27
CA LEU A 406 5.18 23.81 7.56
C LEU A 406 6.24 23.44 8.60
N THR A 407 6.72 24.43 9.34
CA THR A 407 7.51 24.24 10.55
C THR A 407 6.78 24.85 11.74
N HIS A 408 7.11 24.39 12.93
CA HIS A 408 6.53 24.93 14.16
C HIS A 408 7.61 25.53 15.06
N ALA A 409 7.20 26.44 15.93
CA ALA A 409 8.09 26.97 16.95
C ALA A 409 8.64 25.81 17.79
N LEU A 410 9.96 25.83 17.96
CA LEU A 410 10.63 24.87 18.80
C LEU A 410 10.41 25.28 20.26
N VAL A 411 9.77 24.43 21.04
CA VAL A 411 9.55 24.66 22.47
C VAL A 411 10.30 23.62 23.30
N THR A 412 10.67 24.02 24.52
CA THR A 412 11.25 23.10 25.49
C THR A 412 10.16 22.31 26.21
N GLN A 413 10.59 21.24 26.87
CA GLN A 413 9.70 20.45 27.69
C GLN A 413 9.18 21.24 28.91
N GLU A 414 10.01 22.12 29.47
CA GLU A 414 9.64 23.00 30.58
C GLU A 414 8.51 23.94 30.17
N TYR A 415 8.56 24.48 28.95
CA TYR A 415 7.50 25.31 28.40
C TYR A 415 6.17 24.53 28.32
N LEU A 416 6.19 23.32 27.76
CA LEU A 416 5.01 22.47 27.70
C LEU A 416 4.45 22.15 29.09
N LYS A 417 5.32 21.80 30.05
CA LYS A 417 4.93 21.55 31.44
C LYS A 417 4.32 22.78 32.10
N SER A 418 4.88 23.96 31.85
CA SER A 418 4.32 25.22 32.33
C SER A 418 2.91 25.44 31.80
N LEU A 419 2.71 25.28 30.48
CA LEU A 419 1.41 25.44 29.84
C LEU A 419 0.34 24.49 30.42
N ILE A 420 0.71 23.21 30.64
CA ILE A 420 -0.18 22.22 31.27
C ILE A 420 -0.46 22.59 32.73
N SER A 421 0.56 23.03 33.47
CA SER A 421 0.40 23.46 34.87
C SER A 421 -0.56 24.64 34.99
N ASP A 422 -0.46 25.62 34.09
CA ASP A 422 -1.34 26.78 34.07
C ASP A 422 -2.78 26.40 33.74
N TRP A 423 -2.98 25.46 32.80
CA TRP A 423 -4.30 24.87 32.52
C TRP A 423 -4.88 24.18 33.76
N MET A 424 -4.10 23.34 34.44
CA MET A 424 -4.52 22.62 35.66
C MET A 424 -4.83 23.55 36.85
N LYS A 425 -4.31 24.78 36.85
CA LYS A 425 -4.64 25.80 37.86
C LYS A 425 -5.93 26.56 37.56
N GLY A 426 -6.56 26.30 36.40
CA GLY A 426 -7.78 26.98 35.98
C GLY A 426 -7.55 28.31 35.24
N ASN A 427 -6.30 28.65 34.92
CA ASN A 427 -5.93 29.91 34.27
C ASN A 427 -6.05 29.85 32.73
N GLY A 428 -6.57 28.76 32.18
CA GLY A 428 -6.41 28.38 30.77
C GLY A 428 -7.69 28.42 29.96
N GLU A 429 -8.53 29.45 30.03
CA GLU A 429 -9.76 29.48 29.20
C GLU A 429 -9.47 29.39 27.70
N THR A 430 -8.27 29.79 27.31
CA THR A 430 -7.70 29.67 25.98
C THR A 430 -6.21 29.31 26.09
N LEU A 431 -5.64 28.72 25.05
CA LEU A 431 -4.19 28.61 24.87
C LEU A 431 -3.59 30.00 24.60
N VAL A 432 -2.28 30.04 24.33
CA VAL A 432 -1.54 31.24 23.94
C VAL A 432 -2.30 32.00 22.85
N ASN A 433 -2.51 33.30 23.04
CA ASN A 433 -3.22 34.21 22.12
C ASN A 433 -4.69 33.87 21.84
N GLY A 434 -5.41 33.26 22.78
CA GLY A 434 -6.85 33.04 22.62
C GLY A 434 -7.21 31.78 21.81
N LEU A 435 -6.22 30.95 21.46
CA LEU A 435 -6.45 29.77 20.62
C LEU A 435 -7.07 28.61 21.41
N THR A 436 -7.89 27.80 20.75
CA THR A 436 -8.34 26.51 21.28
C THR A 436 -7.49 25.35 20.77
N LYS A 437 -6.60 25.60 19.79
CA LYS A 437 -5.73 24.57 19.22
C LYS A 437 -4.37 25.15 18.85
N ILE A 438 -3.30 24.43 19.15
CA ILE A 438 -1.92 24.84 18.86
C ILE A 438 -1.05 23.62 18.53
N GLU A 439 -0.02 23.83 17.71
CA GLU A 439 1.01 22.83 17.42
C GLU A 439 2.39 23.44 17.57
N PHE A 440 3.30 22.70 18.21
CA PHE A 440 4.70 23.08 18.38
C PHE A 440 5.62 21.86 18.16
N GLU A 441 6.86 22.14 17.81
CA GLU A 441 7.92 21.14 17.75
C GLU A 441 8.57 21.04 19.13
N LEU A 442 8.50 19.86 19.75
CA LEU A 442 9.16 19.60 21.02
C LEU A 442 10.60 19.15 20.77
N LYS A 443 11.55 19.85 21.40
CA LYS A 443 12.96 19.42 21.41
C LYS A 443 13.11 18.22 22.35
N VAL A 444 13.16 17.01 21.78
CA VAL A 444 13.24 15.77 22.57
C VAL A 444 14.67 15.49 23.00
N VAL A 445 14.86 15.19 24.29
CA VAL A 445 16.11 14.63 24.82
C VAL A 445 16.03 13.10 24.72
N PRO A 446 17.05 12.39 24.19
CA PRO A 446 17.00 10.95 23.87
C PRO A 446 16.57 9.99 24.99
N LYS A 447 16.53 10.45 26.24
CA LYS A 447 16.19 9.63 27.43
C LYS A 447 14.71 9.69 27.82
N TRP A 448 13.87 10.41 27.08
CA TRP A 448 12.47 10.59 27.44
C TRP A 448 11.55 9.90 26.44
N SER A 449 10.99 8.77 26.87
CA SER A 449 9.78 8.18 26.29
C SER A 449 8.73 7.94 27.38
N PRO A 450 8.22 8.96 28.07
CA PRO A 450 7.03 8.79 28.86
C PRO A 450 5.81 8.99 27.98
N THR A 451 4.84 8.13 28.23
CA THR A 451 3.42 8.37 27.96
C THR A 451 3.01 9.64 28.70
N LEU A 452 3.19 10.82 28.09
CA LEU A 452 2.49 12.02 28.54
C LEU A 452 1.01 11.67 28.60
N PRO A 453 0.31 11.94 29.73
CA PRO A 453 -1.13 11.84 29.77
C PRO A 453 -1.72 12.56 28.56
N THR A 454 -2.59 11.88 27.84
CA THR A 454 -3.19 12.38 26.59
C THR A 454 -4.28 13.42 26.85
N SER A 455 -4.70 13.60 28.10
CA SER A 455 -5.81 14.46 28.50
C SER A 455 -5.63 15.03 29.91
N TYR A 456 -5.97 16.30 30.09
CA TYR A 456 -6.02 16.99 31.38
C TYR A 456 -7.33 17.77 31.52
N SER A 457 -8.17 17.43 32.50
CA SER A 457 -9.42 18.15 32.76
C SER A 457 -9.17 19.55 33.32
N HIS A 458 -10.04 20.50 32.99
CA HIS A 458 -10.00 21.84 33.59
C HIS A 458 -10.67 21.80 34.98
N PRO A 459 -10.09 22.43 36.02
CA PRO A 459 -10.63 22.36 37.38
C PRO A 459 -11.94 23.14 37.58
N LEU A 460 -12.24 24.09 36.70
CA LEU A 460 -13.36 25.03 36.86
C LEU A 460 -14.39 24.98 35.71
N ARG A 461 -14.17 24.14 34.70
CA ARG A 461 -14.98 24.14 33.46
C ARG A 461 -15.12 22.74 32.91
N ASN A 462 -16.19 22.50 32.15
CA ASN A 462 -16.41 21.24 31.43
C ASN A 462 -15.56 21.14 30.15
N LEU A 463 -14.25 21.33 30.28
CA LEU A 463 -13.26 21.32 29.19
C LEU A 463 -12.10 20.40 29.56
N ARG A 464 -11.44 19.83 28.56
CA ARG A 464 -10.17 19.11 28.69
C ARG A 464 -9.14 19.61 27.69
N CYS A 465 -7.89 19.61 28.13
CA CYS A 465 -6.71 19.84 27.30
C CYS A 465 -6.20 18.48 26.82
N LEU A 466 -6.40 18.21 25.53
CA LEU A 466 -5.94 17.00 24.85
C LEU A 466 -4.56 17.23 24.25
N ILE A 467 -3.64 16.34 24.55
CA ILE A 467 -2.29 16.31 23.98
C ILE A 467 -2.19 15.10 23.08
N SER A 468 -1.97 15.34 21.80
CA SER A 468 -1.86 14.29 20.78
C SER A 468 -0.61 14.48 19.94
N GLN A 469 -0.04 13.35 19.49
CA GLN A 469 0.97 13.35 18.45
C GLN A 469 0.25 13.12 17.11
N PRO A 470 0.44 13.98 16.09
CA PRO A 470 -0.10 13.72 14.77
C PRO A 470 0.44 12.37 14.27
N PRO A 471 -0.42 11.49 13.74
CA PRO A 471 0.07 10.26 13.10
C PRO A 471 1.03 10.67 11.97
N ASN A 472 2.18 10.00 11.88
CA ASN A 472 3.19 10.13 10.82
C ASN A 472 4.34 11.14 11.04
N TRP A 473 4.63 11.58 12.28
CA TRP A 473 5.80 12.43 12.54
C TRP A 473 6.81 11.83 13.52
N THR A 474 7.76 11.06 12.98
CA THR A 474 8.97 10.62 13.69
C THR A 474 10.21 11.03 12.90
N ALA A 475 10.57 12.31 12.96
CA ALA A 475 11.97 12.66 12.73
C ALA A 475 12.72 12.27 14.00
N ALA A 476 13.86 11.56 13.89
CA ALA A 476 14.58 10.93 15.00
C ALA A 476 14.94 11.84 16.20
N MET A 477 14.67 13.15 16.13
CA MET A 477 14.97 14.13 17.19
C MET A 477 13.87 15.17 17.45
N ARG A 478 12.72 15.12 16.76
CA ARG A 478 11.65 16.13 16.93
C ARG A 478 10.27 15.48 16.89
N ILE A 479 9.46 15.79 17.90
CA ILE A 479 8.06 15.38 17.98
C ILE A 479 7.20 16.63 17.81
N VAL A 480 6.27 16.59 16.86
CA VAL A 480 5.21 17.61 16.81
C VAL A 480 4.15 17.22 17.83
N VAL A 481 3.82 18.14 18.73
CA VAL A 481 2.77 17.95 19.72
C VAL A 481 1.64 18.90 19.40
N ARG A 482 0.42 18.36 19.35
CA ARG A 482 -0.82 19.11 19.17
C ARG A 482 -1.54 19.19 20.50
N ILE A 483 -1.81 20.39 20.96
CA ILE A 483 -2.71 20.64 22.08
C ILE A 483 -4.05 21.15 21.56
N CYS A 484 -5.14 20.54 22.00
CA CYS A 484 -6.49 20.96 21.74
C CYS A 484 -7.24 21.17 23.06
N ILE A 485 -7.93 22.30 23.20
CA ILE A 485 -8.96 22.48 24.21
C ILE A 485 -10.26 21.99 23.58
N VAL A 486 -10.88 20.99 24.19
CA VAL A 486 -12.17 20.46 23.75
C VAL A 486 -13.13 20.35 24.92
N PRO A 487 -14.45 20.42 24.68
CA PRO A 487 -15.43 20.01 25.69
C PRO A 487 -15.16 18.58 26.16
N ILE A 488 -15.46 18.33 27.43
CA ILE A 488 -15.51 16.95 27.92
C ILE A 488 -16.75 16.32 27.30
N ASP A 489 -16.54 15.25 26.53
CA ASP A 489 -17.63 14.41 26.06
C ASP A 489 -18.13 13.58 27.24
N PRO A 490 -19.41 13.72 27.66
CA PRO A 490 -19.96 12.94 28.75
C PRO A 490 -19.79 11.43 28.56
N GLU A 491 -19.83 10.90 27.34
CA GLU A 491 -19.73 9.45 27.11
C GLU A 491 -18.31 8.88 27.23
N ASP A 492 -17.28 9.73 27.19
CA ASP A 492 -15.85 9.36 27.23
C ASP A 492 -15.27 9.32 28.67
N VAL A 493 -16.05 9.63 29.71
CA VAL A 493 -15.55 9.80 31.08
C VAL A 493 -15.72 8.51 31.89
N GLU A 494 -14.65 7.73 32.06
CA GLU A 494 -14.66 6.53 32.91
C GLU A 494 -14.87 6.82 34.42
N TYR A 495 -14.63 8.06 34.86
CA TYR A 495 -14.79 8.50 36.26
C TYR A 495 -15.52 9.84 36.34
N TRP A 496 -16.83 9.80 36.53
CA TRP A 496 -17.68 10.99 36.67
C TRP A 496 -17.38 11.72 37.98
N ASN A 497 -16.78 12.91 37.90
CA ASN A 497 -16.80 13.86 39.00
C ASN A 497 -18.07 14.74 38.86
N LEU A 498 -19.19 14.22 39.36
CA LEU A 498 -20.53 14.80 39.19
C LEU A 498 -20.67 16.24 39.72
N GLU A 499 -19.86 16.63 40.71
CA GLU A 499 -19.84 18.00 41.25
C GLU A 499 -19.44 19.05 40.20
N LEU A 500 -18.64 18.69 39.18
CA LEU A 500 -18.23 19.60 38.11
C LEU A 500 -19.33 19.85 37.06
N LEU A 501 -20.28 18.92 36.92
CA LEU A 501 -21.37 19.02 35.94
C LEU A 501 -22.62 19.65 36.53
N PHE A 502 -22.89 19.40 37.81
CA PHE A 502 -24.13 19.81 38.45
C PHE A 502 -23.95 20.89 39.52
N GLY A 503 -22.71 21.36 39.74
CA GLY A 503 -22.37 22.21 40.88
C GLY A 503 -22.42 21.42 42.20
N SER A 504 -22.08 22.07 43.31
CA SER A 504 -22.31 21.48 44.62
C SER A 504 -23.81 21.24 44.79
N LEU A 505 -24.21 19.97 44.78
CA LEU A 505 -25.56 19.55 45.15
C LEU A 505 -25.76 19.96 46.60
N GLN A 506 -26.31 21.15 46.83
CA GLN A 506 -26.78 21.56 48.14
C GLN A 506 -27.99 20.69 48.46
N VAL A 507 -27.75 19.71 49.35
CA VAL A 507 -28.80 18.92 50.02
C VAL A 507 -29.40 19.74 51.15
#